data_AF-A0A942LBM2-F1
#
_entry.id   AF-A0A942LBM2-F1
#
_cell.length_a   1.000
_cell.length_b   1.000
_cell.length_c   1.000
_cell.angle_alpha   90.00
_cell.angle_beta   90.00
_cell.angle_gamma   90.00
#
_symmetry.space_group_name_H-M   'P 1'
#
loop_
_entity.id
_entity.type
_entity.pdbx_description
1 polymer ?
#
loop_
_entity_poly.entity_id
_entity_poly.type
_entity_poly.pdbx_seq_one_letter_code
_entity_poly.pdbx_strand_id
1 'polypeptide(L)'
;MTETLVHVCYDVVEFSRLYEQDHPNSAKHLFQCNEEVKNGFKWIVNAHTTSEFQSKVSHYLNVVKLAKQLYQEIQIDIESKEKIIDQLTNLQTHLNNLKEEASTKQ
;
A
#
# COMPACT_ATOMS: atom_id res chain seq x y z
N MET A 1 -9.88 -26.79 13.90
CA MET A 1 -9.48 -25.94 12.75
C MET A 1 -9.09 -24.56 13.29
N THR A 2 -8.01 -24.49 14.06
CA THR A 2 -7.54 -23.29 14.79
C THR A 2 -6.03 -23.38 15.02
N GLU A 3 -5.29 -24.11 14.19
CA GLU A 3 -3.86 -24.39 14.43
C GLU A 3 -2.91 -23.82 13.37
N THR A 4 -3.41 -23.42 12.19
CA THR A 4 -2.55 -22.86 11.14
C THR A 4 -2.37 -21.34 11.28
N LEU A 5 -3.32 -20.65 11.90
CA LEU A 5 -3.37 -19.17 11.93
C LEU A 5 -2.40 -18.51 12.92
N VAL A 6 -1.66 -19.29 13.73
CA VAL A 6 -0.72 -18.76 14.76
C VAL A 6 0.74 -19.07 14.44
N HIS A 7 1.05 -19.83 13.38
CA HIS A 7 2.43 -20.29 13.15
C HIS A 7 3.29 -19.37 12.27
N VAL A 8 2.70 -18.37 11.59
CA VAL A 8 3.51 -17.39 10.81
C VAL A 8 4.10 -16.30 11.71
N CYS A 9 3.65 -16.20 12.98
CA CYS A 9 4.12 -15.19 13.92
C CYS A 9 5.31 -15.61 14.79
N TYR A 10 5.81 -16.85 14.72
CA TYR A 10 6.85 -17.33 15.66
C TYR A 10 8.03 -18.14 15.08
N ASP A 11 8.13 -18.35 13.77
CA ASP A 11 9.40 -18.79 13.18
C ASP A 11 10.12 -17.59 12.55
N VAL A 12 10.99 -16.95 13.33
CA VAL A 12 11.88 -15.86 12.89
C VAL A 12 12.65 -16.26 11.63
N VAL A 13 12.96 -17.55 11.45
CA VAL A 13 13.68 -18.06 10.28
C VAL A 13 12.78 -18.08 9.05
N GLU A 14 11.52 -18.47 9.18
CA GLU A 14 10.57 -18.48 8.06
C GLU A 14 10.19 -17.05 7.65
N PHE A 15 9.94 -16.16 8.61
CA PHE A 15 9.75 -14.73 8.33
C PHE A 15 10.98 -14.10 7.68
N SER A 16 12.19 -14.38 8.18
CA SER A 16 13.44 -13.86 7.58
C SER A 16 13.62 -14.37 6.15
N ARG A 17 13.31 -15.64 5.86
CA ARG A 17 13.35 -16.18 4.50
C ARG A 17 12.34 -15.50 3.58
N LEU A 18 11.11 -15.27 4.03
CA LEU A 18 10.09 -14.55 3.24
C LEU A 18 10.41 -13.06 3.06
N TYR A 19 11.09 -12.45 4.02
CA TYR A 19 11.51 -11.05 3.98
C TYR A 19 12.77 -10.83 3.11
N GLU A 20 13.72 -11.77 3.13
CA GLU A 20 14.96 -11.72 2.34
C GLU A 20 14.79 -12.22 0.90
N GLN A 21 13.64 -12.81 0.56
CA GLN A 21 13.31 -13.13 -0.83
C GLN A 21 13.33 -11.86 -1.68
N ASP A 22 14.31 -11.78 -2.59
CA ASP A 22 14.41 -10.72 -3.59
C ASP A 22 13.45 -11.00 -4.76
N HIS A 23 12.16 -11.02 -4.41
CA HIS A 23 11.05 -11.15 -5.33
C HIS A 23 10.26 -9.83 -5.33
N PRO A 24 9.79 -9.33 -6.48
CA PRO A 24 9.01 -8.09 -6.55
C PRO A 24 7.75 -8.09 -5.66
N ASN A 25 7.23 -9.29 -5.35
CA ASN A 25 6.05 -9.49 -4.49
C ASN A 25 6.39 -10.06 -3.10
N SER A 26 7.59 -9.79 -2.59
CA SER A 26 8.03 -10.30 -1.29
C SER A 26 7.40 -9.57 -0.11
N ALA A 27 7.47 -10.18 1.07
CA ALA A 27 6.98 -9.58 2.31
C ALA A 27 7.65 -8.21 2.58
N LYS A 28 8.93 -8.05 2.20
CA LYS A 28 9.67 -6.79 2.30
C LYS A 28 9.01 -5.65 1.50
N HIS A 29 8.61 -5.91 0.25
CA HIS A 29 7.91 -4.91 -0.57
C HIS A 29 6.54 -4.56 0.01
N LEU A 30 5.84 -5.53 0.62
CA LEU A 30 4.57 -5.30 1.29
C LEU A 30 4.73 -4.39 2.53
N PHE A 31 5.75 -4.60 3.36
CA PHE A 31 6.04 -3.72 4.50
C PHE A 31 6.40 -2.29 4.06
N GLN A 32 7.25 -2.16 3.04
CA GLN A 32 7.62 -0.86 2.48
C GLN A 32 6.40 -0.12 1.93
N CYS A 33 5.58 -0.79 1.13
CA CYS A 33 4.36 -0.19 0.58
C CYS A 33 3.35 0.20 1.66
N ASN A 34 3.19 -0.60 2.72
CA ASN A 34 2.32 -0.24 3.84
C ASN A 34 2.78 1.04 4.55
N GLU A 35 4.09 1.19 4.77
CA GLU A 35 4.65 2.42 5.36
C GLU A 35 4.48 3.63 4.44
N GLU A 36 4.64 3.45 3.12
CA GLU A 36 4.38 4.52 2.17
C GLU A 36 2.89 4.91 2.13
N VAL A 37 1.97 3.94 2.15
CA VAL A 37 0.51 4.21 2.21
C VAL A 37 0.16 5.00 3.47
N LYS A 38 0.70 4.62 4.63
CA LYS A 38 0.48 5.36 5.89
C LYS A 38 1.01 6.79 5.85
N ASN A 39 2.16 7.01 5.20
CA ASN A 39 2.78 8.34 5.11
C ASN A 39 2.19 9.21 3.99
N GLY A 40 1.48 8.62 3.04
CA GLY A 40 0.91 9.30 1.88
C GLY A 40 0.06 10.53 2.21
N PHE A 41 -0.77 10.43 3.26
CA PHE A 41 -1.58 11.56 3.70
C PHE A 41 -0.74 12.74 4.22
N LYS A 42 0.38 12.48 4.89
CA LYS A 42 1.28 13.54 5.38
C LYS A 42 1.91 14.32 4.23
N TRP A 43 2.20 13.66 3.10
CA TRP A 43 2.73 14.36 1.93
C TRP A 43 1.75 15.37 1.37
N ILE A 44 0.46 15.04 1.35
CA ILE A 44 -0.60 15.93 0.87
C ILE A 44 -0.79 17.10 1.83
N VAL A 45 -0.85 16.85 3.14
CA VAL A 45 -1.06 17.91 4.16
C VAL A 45 0.10 18.90 4.21
N ASN A 46 1.33 18.43 3.95
CA ASN A 46 2.53 19.26 3.98
C ASN A 46 2.84 19.94 2.64
N ALA A 47 1.95 19.85 1.64
CA ALA A 47 2.16 20.52 0.36
C ALA A 47 1.83 22.02 0.47
N HIS A 48 2.75 22.89 0.05
CA HIS A 48 2.62 24.35 0.19
C HIS A 48 2.20 25.04 -1.11
N THR A 49 2.30 24.35 -2.24
CA THR A 49 1.90 24.88 -3.55
C THR A 49 0.95 23.92 -4.27
N THR A 50 0.13 24.43 -5.18
CA THR A 50 -0.78 23.61 -6.00
C THR A 50 -0.01 22.56 -6.81
N SER A 51 1.16 22.92 -7.36
CA SER A 51 2.02 22.00 -8.11
C SER A 51 2.56 20.88 -7.21
N GLU A 52 3.03 21.23 -6.01
CA GLU A 52 3.47 20.24 -5.02
C GLU A 52 2.31 19.32 -4.63
N PHE A 53 1.13 19.87 -4.34
CA PHE A 53 -0.05 19.10 -4.00
C PHE A 53 -0.40 18.08 -5.10
N GLN A 54 -0.47 18.51 -6.36
CA GLN A 54 -0.75 17.63 -7.51
C GLN A 54 0.30 16.52 -7.66
N SER A 55 1.57 16.86 -7.45
CA SER A 55 2.68 15.91 -7.47
C SER A 55 2.57 14.87 -6.33
N LYS A 56 2.27 15.32 -5.11
CA LYS A 56 2.10 14.44 -3.94
C LYS A 56 0.87 13.53 -4.08
N VAL A 57 -0.25 14.04 -4.59
CA VAL A 57 -1.45 13.23 -4.89
C VAL A 57 -1.13 12.18 -5.94
N SER A 58 -0.43 12.55 -7.02
CA SER A 58 -0.05 11.59 -8.07
C SER A 58 0.93 10.53 -7.56
N HIS A 59 1.88 10.92 -6.72
CA HIS A 59 2.80 9.97 -6.07
C HIS A 59 2.06 9.01 -5.15
N TYR A 60 1.18 9.53 -4.28
CA TYR A 60 0.40 8.69 -3.38
C TYR A 60 -0.53 7.73 -4.13
N LEU A 61 -1.15 8.18 -5.22
CA LEU A 61 -1.95 7.31 -6.09
C LEU A 61 -1.13 6.14 -6.65
N ASN A 62 0.11 6.38 -7.06
CA ASN A 62 0.99 5.30 -7.55
C ASN A 62 1.35 4.31 -6.43
N VAL A 63 1.68 4.80 -5.24
CA VAL A 63 1.93 3.95 -4.06
C VAL A 63 0.72 3.05 -3.76
N VAL A 64 -0.48 3.60 -3.76
CA VAL A 64 -1.72 2.83 -3.49
C VAL A 64 -1.97 1.78 -4.56
N LYS A 65 -1.70 2.08 -5.84
CA LYS A 65 -1.79 1.10 -6.94
C LYS A 65 -0.80 -0.05 -6.77
N LEU A 66 0.45 0.25 -6.44
CA LEU A 66 1.49 -0.75 -6.19
C LEU A 66 1.15 -1.61 -4.98
N ALA A 67 0.73 -1.00 -3.87
CA ALA A 67 0.29 -1.72 -2.69
C ALA A 67 -0.87 -2.68 -3.02
N LYS A 68 -1.89 -2.20 -3.74
CA LYS A 68 -3.01 -3.03 -4.16
C LYS A 68 -2.55 -4.23 -5.00
N GLN A 69 -1.69 -3.99 -5.99
CA GLN A 69 -1.15 -5.05 -6.83
C GLN A 69 -0.38 -6.10 -6.02
N LEU A 70 0.46 -5.66 -5.07
CA LEU A 70 1.18 -6.55 -4.17
C LEU A 70 0.24 -7.41 -3.33
N TYR A 71 -0.80 -6.83 -2.73
CA TYR A 71 -1.80 -7.60 -1.98
C TYR A 71 -2.55 -8.59 -2.88
N GLN A 72 -2.80 -8.27 -4.15
CA GLN A 72 -3.45 -9.18 -5.09
C GLN A 72 -2.53 -10.36 -5.47
N GLU A 73 -1.26 -10.09 -5.74
CA GLU A 73 -0.31 -11.07 -6.28
C GLU A 73 0.44 -11.90 -5.23
N ILE A 74 0.48 -11.44 -3.97
CA ILE A 74 1.19 -12.16 -2.91
C ILE A 74 0.52 -13.51 -2.63
N GLN A 75 1.33 -14.57 -2.61
CA GLN A 75 0.89 -15.94 -2.33
C GLN A 75 0.90 -16.29 -0.83
N ILE A 76 1.17 -15.30 0.02
CA ILE A 76 1.12 -15.44 1.47
C ILE A 76 -0.35 -15.29 1.90
N ASP A 77 -0.80 -16.21 2.74
CA ASP A 77 -2.11 -16.10 3.38
C ASP A 77 -2.06 -14.97 4.41
N ILE A 78 -2.79 -13.88 4.13
CA ILE A 78 -2.86 -12.69 4.96
C ILE A 78 -4.29 -12.55 5.44
N GLU A 79 -4.48 -12.52 6.75
CA GLU A 79 -5.78 -12.26 7.34
C GLU A 79 -6.33 -10.92 6.84
N SER A 80 -7.62 -10.89 6.46
CA SER A 80 -8.29 -9.70 5.94
C SER A 80 -7.73 -9.16 4.60
N LYS A 81 -6.97 -9.95 3.83
CA LYS A 81 -6.43 -9.57 2.50
C LYS A 81 -7.49 -8.93 1.59
N GLU A 82 -8.67 -9.53 1.47
CA GLU A 82 -9.77 -8.99 0.64
C GLU A 82 -10.22 -7.60 1.12
N LYS A 83 -10.41 -7.44 2.43
CA LYS A 83 -10.79 -6.16 3.04
C LYS A 83 -9.73 -5.08 2.81
N ILE A 84 -8.45 -5.44 2.87
CA ILE A 84 -7.34 -4.50 2.57
C ILE A 84 -7.40 -4.08 1.10
N ILE A 85 -7.62 -5.02 0.18
CA ILE A 85 -7.76 -4.72 -1.26
C ILE A 85 -8.95 -3.79 -1.51
N ASP A 86 -10.08 -3.97 -0.84
CA ASP A 86 -11.24 -3.09 -0.94
C ASP A 86 -10.93 -1.68 -0.42
N GLN A 87 -10.26 -1.57 0.73
CA GLN A 87 -9.84 -0.28 1.28
C GLN A 87 -8.86 0.45 0.35
N LEU A 88 -7.88 -0.25 -0.21
CA LEU A 88 -6.95 0.32 -1.20
C LEU A 88 -7.67 0.74 -2.48
N THR A 89 -8.69 0.00 -2.92
CA THR A 89 -9.51 0.35 -4.08
C THR A 89 -10.33 1.62 -3.84
N ASN A 90 -10.92 1.77 -2.66
CA ASN A 90 -11.64 2.98 -2.27
C ASN A 90 -10.70 4.19 -2.20
N LEU A 91 -9.54 4.02 -1.57
CA LEU A 91 -8.52 5.06 -1.48
C LEU A 91 -8.00 5.48 -2.87
N GLN A 92 -7.74 4.52 -3.76
CA GLN A 92 -7.35 4.78 -5.14
C GLN A 92 -8.39 5.64 -5.87
N THR A 93 -9.68 5.31 -5.69
CA THR A 93 -10.80 6.08 -6.27
C THR A 93 -10.81 7.51 -5.73
N HIS A 94 -10.68 7.69 -4.42
CA HIS A 94 -10.64 9.03 -3.82
C HIS A 94 -9.45 9.86 -4.31
N LEU A 95 -8.26 9.27 -4.46
CA LEU A 95 -7.08 9.96 -4.97
C LEU A 95 -7.21 10.33 -6.46
N ASN A 96 -7.88 9.51 -7.27
CA ASN A 96 -8.20 9.85 -8.66
C ASN A 96 -9.12 11.09 -8.72
N ASN A 97 -10.21 11.08 -7.95
CA ASN A 97 -11.14 12.22 -7.91
C ASN A 97 -10.42 13.49 -7.43
N LEU A 98 -9.59 13.38 -6.38
CA LEU A 98 -8.80 14.49 -5.85
C LEU A 98 -7.84 15.08 -6.89
N LYS A 99 -7.22 14.21 -7.71
CA LYS A 99 -6.32 14.63 -8.80
C LYS A 99 -7.07 15.38 -9.89
N GLU A 100 -8.26 14.91 -10.27
CA GLU A 100 -9.11 15.56 -11.28
C GLU A 100 -9.58 16.93 -10.80
N GLU A 101 -10.10 17.03 -9.57
CA GLU A 101 -10.51 18.29 -8.95
C GLU A 101 -9.36 19.31 -8.91
N ALA A 102 -8.17 18.87 -8.52
CA ALA A 102 -6.98 19.72 -8.46
C ALA A 102 -6.51 20.19 -9.85
N SER A 103 -6.87 19.49 -10.93
CA SER A 103 -6.52 19.86 -12.31
C SER A 103 -7.53 20.85 -12.91
N THR A 104 -8.79 20.81 -12.46
CA THR A 104 -9.86 21.73 -12.93
C THR A 104 -9.85 23.12 -12.30
N LYS A 105 -9.09 23.33 -11.21
CA LYS A 105 -8.97 24.62 -10.51
C LYS A 105 -7.81 25.51 -11.01
N GLN A 106 -7.24 25.20 -12.17
CA GLN A 106 -6.21 26.02 -12.84
C GLN A 106 -6.84 27.02 -13.81
#